data_AF-A0A419EWS9-F1
#
_entry.id   AF-A0A419EWS9-F1
#
_cell.length_a   1.000
_cell.length_b   1.000
_cell.length_c   1.000
_cell.angle_alpha   90.00
_cell.angle_beta   90.00
_cell.angle_gamma   90.00
#
_symmetry.space_group_name_H-M   'P 1'
#
loop_
_entity.id
_entity.type
_entity.pdbx_description
1 polymer ?
#
loop_
_entity_poly.entity_id
_entity_poly.type
_entity_poly.pdbx_seq_one_letter_code
_entity_poly.pdbx_strand_id
1 'polypeptide(L)'
;MVSYLREEEKESYRGKLQRAYIEPEYETAKRKLLEIRDELRKINRTAANSLDEGLEEALTIHRLCLVEILGRSFTTTNLIENLNSQLSKYIRKVNRWMISEMKSRWVAVAFLEIE
;
A
#
# COMPACT_ATOMS: atom_id res chain seq x y z
N MET A 1 6.63 -1.83 7.19
CA MET A 1 7.68 -0.77 7.13
C MET A 1 7.65 0.13 8.37
N VAL A 2 6.66 1.02 8.55
CA VAL A 2 6.67 2.05 9.62
C VAL A 2 6.19 1.52 11.00
N SER A 3 5.49 0.38 11.02
CA SER A 3 4.96 -0.24 12.25
C SER A 3 6.03 -0.61 13.28
N TYR A 4 7.28 -0.79 12.85
CA TYR A 4 8.42 -1.18 13.69
C TYR A 4 9.16 0.00 14.33
N LEU A 5 8.76 1.23 14.03
CA LEU A 5 9.36 2.45 14.59
C LEU A 5 8.60 2.90 15.85
N ARG A 6 9.22 3.79 16.64
CA ARG A 6 8.54 4.47 17.75
C ARG A 6 7.51 5.44 17.21
N GLU A 7 6.39 5.66 17.91
CA GLU A 7 5.27 6.50 17.44
C GLU A 7 5.71 7.90 16.98
N GLU A 8 6.65 8.50 17.69
CA GLU A 8 7.23 9.81 17.38
C GLU A 8 7.92 9.87 16.00
N GLU A 9 8.49 8.75 15.55
CA GLU A 9 9.22 8.65 14.28
C GLU A 9 8.32 8.21 13.11
N LYS A 10 7.16 7.59 13.42
CA LYS A 10 6.26 7.03 12.40
C LYS A 10 5.74 8.07 11.43
N GLU A 11 5.26 9.21 11.95
CA GLU A 11 4.68 10.28 11.14
C GLU A 11 5.73 10.87 10.16
N SER A 12 6.94 11.09 10.67
CA SER A 12 8.06 11.63 9.89
C SER A 12 8.48 10.69 8.75
N TYR A 13 8.67 9.41 9.05
CA TYR A 13 9.05 8.42 8.05
C TYR A 13 7.92 8.13 7.06
N ARG A 14 6.66 8.17 7.49
CA ARG A 14 5.51 8.06 6.59
C ARG A 14 5.50 9.19 5.55
N GLY A 15 5.69 10.44 5.98
CA GLY A 15 5.78 11.58 5.07
C GLY A 15 7.02 11.55 4.15
N LYS A 16 8.17 11.10 4.65
CA LYS A 16 9.37 10.87 3.82
C LYS A 16 9.13 9.81 2.73
N LEU A 17 8.59 8.66 3.11
CA LEU A 17 8.27 7.57 2.19
C LEU A 17 7.24 8.00 1.14
N GLN A 18 6.17 8.68 1.56
CA GLN A 18 5.15 9.15 0.62
C GLN A 18 5.73 10.09 -0.43
N ARG A 19 6.62 11.02 -0.04
CA ARG A 19 7.31 11.90 -0.99
C ARG A 19 8.25 11.17 -1.94
N ALA A 20 8.87 10.08 -1.49
CA ALA A 20 9.71 9.25 -2.36
C ALA A 20 8.87 8.48 -3.39
N TYR A 21 7.70 7.96 -2.99
CA TYR A 21 6.81 7.19 -3.87
C TYR A 21 6.06 8.02 -4.91
N ILE A 22 5.81 9.30 -4.66
CA ILE A 22 5.15 10.20 -5.64
C ILE A 22 6.13 10.86 -6.62
N GLU A 23 7.43 10.62 -6.48
CA GLU A 23 8.45 11.22 -7.34
C GLU A 23 8.30 10.70 -8.79
N PRO A 24 8.06 11.56 -9.79
CA PRO A 24 7.83 11.08 -11.16
C PRO A 24 9.05 10.40 -11.77
N GLU A 25 10.25 10.85 -11.43
CA GLU A 25 11.48 10.33 -12.00
C GLU A 25 12.00 9.09 -11.23
N TYR A 26 12.13 7.97 -11.95
CA TYR A 26 12.58 6.69 -11.41
C TYR A 26 13.92 6.78 -10.64
N GLU A 27 14.94 7.40 -11.22
CA GLU A 27 16.27 7.47 -10.60
C GLU A 27 16.26 8.31 -9.33
N THR A 28 15.46 9.39 -9.32
CA THR A 28 15.30 10.24 -8.14
C THR A 28 14.48 9.53 -7.05
N ALA A 29 13.43 8.80 -7.41
CA ALA A 29 12.65 7.98 -6.48
C ALA A 29 13.52 6.90 -5.83
N LYS A 30 14.27 6.15 -6.65
CA LYS A 30 15.18 5.08 -6.22
C LYS A 30 16.22 5.60 -5.22
N ARG A 31 16.88 6.71 -5.53
CA ARG A 31 17.86 7.34 -4.64
C ARG A 31 17.25 7.72 -3.29
N LYS A 32 16.09 8.40 -3.30
CA LYS A 32 15.38 8.78 -2.06
C LYS A 32 14.99 7.57 -1.21
N LEU A 33 14.51 6.49 -1.84
CA LEU A 33 14.17 5.25 -1.14
C LEU A 33 15.40 4.55 -0.53
N LEU A 34 16.53 4.55 -1.23
CA LEU A 34 17.80 4.00 -0.72
C LEU A 34 18.35 4.83 0.46
N GLU A 35 18.25 6.16 0.40
CA GLU A 35 18.62 7.03 1.52
C GLU A 35 17.75 6.74 2.76
N ILE A 36 16.42 6.63 2.57
CA ILE A 36 15.50 6.26 3.65
C ILE A 36 15.82 4.87 4.21
N ARG A 37 16.17 3.90 3.36
CA ARG A 37 16.61 2.57 3.79
C ARG A 37 17.85 2.64 4.68
N ASP A 38 18.85 3.43 4.29
CA ASP A 38 20.10 3.57 5.05
C ASP A 38 19.89 4.27 6.40
N GLU A 39 18.96 5.24 6.46
CA GLU A 39 18.49 5.84 7.71
C GLU A 39 17.77 4.80 8.59
N LEU A 40 16.80 4.06 8.03
CA LEU A 40 16.06 3.03 8.74
C LEU A 40 16.97 1.92 9.25
N ARG A 41 18.01 1.55 8.52
CA ARG A 41 18.96 0.50 8.92
C ARG A 41 19.68 0.82 10.23
N LYS A 42 19.92 2.12 10.51
CA LYS A 42 20.55 2.60 11.75
C LYS A 42 19.58 2.58 12.94
N ILE A 43 18.27 2.69 12.68
CA ILE A 43 17.23 2.76 13.71
C ILE A 43 16.63 1.38 13.98
N ASN A 44 16.17 0.70 12.93
CA ASN A 44 15.52 -0.60 12.99
C ASN A 44 15.78 -1.41 11.72
N ARG A 45 16.55 -2.49 11.86
CA ARG A 45 16.90 -3.39 10.75
C ARG A 45 15.69 -4.09 10.12
N THR A 46 14.66 -4.40 10.90
CA THR A 46 13.42 -5.01 10.39
C THR A 46 12.62 -4.01 9.55
N ALA A 47 12.60 -2.73 9.93
CA ALA A 47 11.97 -1.68 9.13
C ALA A 47 12.67 -1.50 7.77
N ALA A 48 14.00 -1.56 7.75
CA ALA A 48 14.79 -1.50 6.52
C ALA A 48 14.57 -2.73 5.62
N ASN A 49 14.58 -3.95 6.17
CA ASN A 49 14.30 -5.15 5.39
C ASN A 49 12.89 -5.12 4.78
N SER A 50 11.89 -4.66 5.54
CA SER A 50 10.53 -4.49 5.03
C SER A 50 10.44 -3.45 3.91
N LEU A 51 11.34 -2.45 3.88
CA LEU A 51 11.42 -1.50 2.78
C LEU A 51 12.06 -2.13 1.55
N ASP A 52 13.14 -2.91 1.72
CA ASP A 52 13.79 -3.65 0.63
C ASP A 52 12.83 -4.63 -0.06
N GLU A 53 11.98 -5.32 0.71
CA GLU A 53 10.95 -6.22 0.17
C GLU A 53 9.93 -5.51 -0.74
N GLY A 54 9.60 -4.24 -0.47
CA GLY A 54 8.61 -3.48 -1.25
C GLY A 54 9.20 -2.51 -2.28
N LEU A 55 10.53 -2.47 -2.39
CA LEU A 55 11.25 -1.51 -3.23
C LEU A 55 11.09 -1.86 -4.71
N GLU A 56 11.04 -3.13 -5.05
CA GLU A 56 10.95 -3.61 -6.42
C GLU A 56 9.54 -3.38 -7.01
N GLU A 57 8.47 -3.63 -6.24
CA GLU A 57 7.11 -3.32 -6.68
C GLU A 57 6.90 -1.81 -6.86
N ALA A 58 7.41 -0.99 -5.93
CA ALA A 58 7.30 0.46 -6.04
C ALA A 58 8.02 1.00 -7.28
N LEU A 59 9.26 0.56 -7.51
CA LEU A 59 10.05 0.94 -8.68
C LEU A 59 9.42 0.46 -10.00
N THR A 60 8.68 -0.65 -9.98
CA THR A 60 7.92 -1.12 -11.15
C THR A 60 6.82 -0.15 -11.54
N ILE A 61 6.12 0.48 -10.58
CA ILE A 61 5.10 1.51 -10.86
C ILE A 61 5.73 2.74 -11.53
N HIS A 62 6.93 3.17 -11.08
CA HIS A 62 7.68 4.25 -11.73
C HIS A 62 8.06 3.90 -13.18
N ARG A 63 8.50 2.66 -13.45
CA ARG A 63 8.86 2.22 -14.81
C ARG A 63 7.66 2.18 -15.77
N LEU A 64 6.46 1.99 -15.24
CA LEU A 64 5.23 2.01 -16.04
C LEU A 64 4.68 3.43 -16.25
N CYS A 65 5.37 4.48 -15.77
CA CYS A 65 4.92 5.87 -15.79
C CYS A 65 3.52 6.09 -15.15
N LEU A 66 3.08 5.17 -14.29
CA LEU A 66 1.76 5.20 -13.65
C LEU A 66 1.73 6.08 -12.40
N VAL A 67 2.88 6.59 -11.96
CA VAL A 67 2.98 7.41 -10.74
C VAL A 67 2.27 8.76 -10.89
N GLU A 68 2.29 9.37 -12.08
CA GLU A 68 1.60 10.65 -12.29
C GLU A 68 0.07 10.50 -12.22
N ILE A 69 -0.45 9.35 -12.65
CA ILE A 69 -1.89 9.08 -12.73
C ILE A 69 -2.41 8.45 -11.43
N LEU A 70 -1.66 7.49 -10.88
CA LEU A 70 -2.12 6.62 -9.81
C LEU A 70 -1.22 6.67 -8.57
N GLY A 71 -0.10 7.41 -8.60
CA GLY A 71 0.86 7.45 -7.49
C GLY A 71 0.20 7.84 -6.18
N ARG A 72 -0.61 8.91 -6.16
CA ARG A 72 -1.37 9.29 -4.93
C ARG A 72 -2.31 8.18 -4.45
N SER A 73 -3.02 7.53 -5.37
CA SER A 73 -3.96 6.45 -5.04
C SER A 73 -3.24 5.22 -4.48
N PHE A 74 -2.12 4.82 -5.10
CA PHE A 74 -1.32 3.66 -4.69
C PHE A 74 -0.45 3.92 -3.45
N THR A 75 -0.17 5.18 -3.10
CA THR A 75 0.56 5.50 -1.86
C THR A 75 -0.36 5.53 -0.63
N THR A 76 -1.67 5.35 -0.82
CA THR A 76 -2.66 5.33 0.26
C THR A 76 -3.45 4.03 0.26
N THR A 77 -3.99 3.64 1.41
CA THR A 77 -4.93 2.52 1.49
C THR A 77 -6.36 2.93 1.15
N ASN A 78 -6.62 4.21 0.87
CA ASN A 78 -7.97 4.75 0.62
C ASN A 78 -8.73 4.00 -0.47
N LEU A 79 -8.05 3.59 -1.55
CA LEU A 79 -8.69 2.88 -2.67
C LEU A 79 -9.20 1.50 -2.24
N ILE A 80 -8.35 0.73 -1.54
CA ILE A 80 -8.73 -0.59 -1.03
C ILE A 80 -9.70 -0.49 0.16
N GLU A 81 -9.58 0.53 1.00
CA GLU A 81 -10.48 0.78 2.14
C GLU A 81 -11.87 1.19 1.67
N ASN A 82 -11.97 2.06 0.66
CA ASN A 82 -13.24 2.43 0.06
C ASN A 82 -13.91 1.21 -0.58
N LEU A 83 -13.16 0.45 -1.38
CA LEU A 83 -13.66 -0.79 -1.99
C LEU A 83 -14.13 -1.82 -0.94
N ASN A 84 -13.34 -2.04 0.12
CA ASN A 84 -13.73 -2.92 1.23
C ASN A 84 -14.94 -2.41 2.00
N SER A 85 -15.07 -1.09 2.18
CA SER A 85 -16.24 -0.46 2.83
C SER A 85 -17.51 -0.69 2.02
N GLN A 86 -17.43 -0.55 0.69
CA GLN A 86 -18.54 -0.84 -0.22
C GLN A 86 -18.90 -2.32 -0.20
N LEU A 87 -17.90 -3.21 -0.34
CA LEU A 87 -18.08 -4.66 -0.27
C LEU A 87 -18.77 -5.06 1.04
N SER A 88 -18.33 -4.48 2.16
CA SER A 88 -18.88 -4.73 3.50
C SER A 88 -20.38 -4.46 3.59
N LYS A 89 -20.95 -3.53 2.82
CA LYS A 89 -22.40 -3.28 2.83
C LYS A 89 -23.21 -4.50 2.38
N TYR A 90 -22.64 -5.30 1.47
CA TYR A 90 -23.28 -6.48 0.90
C TYR A 90 -22.97 -7.75 1.71
N ILE A 91 -21.69 -7.95 2.06
CA ILE A 91 -21.27 -9.20 2.74
C ILE A 91 -21.54 -9.20 4.25
N ARG A 92 -21.67 -8.04 4.91
CA ARG A 92 -21.88 -7.95 6.38
C ARG A 92 -23.22 -8.53 6.84
N LYS A 93 -24.20 -8.66 5.95
CA LYS A 93 -25.51 -9.29 6.25
C LYS A 93 -25.47 -10.82 6.15
N VAL A 94 -24.40 -11.39 5.61
CA VAL A 94 -24.26 -12.85 5.46
C VAL A 94 -23.71 -13.43 6.76
N ASN A 95 -24.60 -13.98 7.58
CA ASN A 95 -24.27 -14.46 8.92
C ASN A 95 -23.77 -15.91 8.96
N ARG A 96 -23.92 -16.67 7.86
CA ARG A 96 -23.56 -18.09 7.81
C ARG A 96 -22.74 -18.38 6.58
N TRP A 97 -21.45 -18.66 6.75
CA TRP A 97 -20.51 -19.03 5.69
C TRP A 97 -20.21 -20.53 5.78
N MET A 98 -20.59 -21.31 4.76
CA MET A 98 -20.46 -22.77 4.84
C MET A 98 -19.33 -23.34 3.96
N ILE A 99 -19.07 -22.75 2.79
CA ILE A 99 -18.12 -23.29 1.80
C ILE A 99 -17.34 -22.12 1.16
N SER A 100 -16.08 -22.34 0.79
CA SER A 100 -15.20 -21.33 0.16
C SER A 100 -15.79 -20.74 -1.12
N GLU A 101 -16.39 -21.57 -1.97
CA GLU A 101 -17.06 -21.15 -3.21
C GLU A 101 -18.16 -20.10 -2.97
N MET A 102 -18.87 -20.23 -1.85
CA MET A 102 -19.92 -19.28 -1.47
C MET A 102 -19.34 -17.89 -1.18
N LYS A 103 -18.14 -17.81 -0.59
CA LYS A 103 -17.44 -16.52 -0.38
C LYS A 103 -17.09 -15.86 -1.70
N SER A 104 -16.54 -16.62 -2.65
CA SER A 104 -16.20 -16.11 -3.98
C SER A 104 -17.44 -15.61 -4.74
N ARG A 105 -18.57 -16.33 -4.67
CA ARG A 105 -19.83 -15.88 -5.28
C ARG A 105 -20.34 -14.58 -4.68
N TRP A 106 -20.37 -14.46 -3.35
CA TRP A 106 -20.83 -13.23 -2.69
C TRP A 106 -19.95 -12.03 -3.00
N VAL A 107 -18.63 -12.22 -3.08
CA VAL A 107 -17.71 -11.15 -3.49
C VAL A 107 -17.93 -10.76 -4.95
N ALA A 108 -18.10 -11.72 -5.86
CA ALA A 108 -18.35 -11.44 -7.27
C ALA A 108 -19.69 -10.69 -7.49
N VAL A 109 -20.75 -11.11 -6.82
CA VAL A 109 -22.05 -10.41 -6.86
C VAL A 109 -21.94 -9.01 -6.26
N ALA A 110 -21.25 -8.86 -5.12
CA ALA A 110 -21.04 -7.54 -4.52
C ALA A 110 -20.26 -6.61 -5.46
N PHE A 111 -19.29 -7.11 -6.23
CA PHE A 111 -18.60 -6.30 -7.24
C PHE A 111 -19.49 -5.88 -8.40
N LEU A 112 -20.34 -6.78 -8.90
CA LEU A 112 -21.32 -6.45 -9.95
C LEU A 112 -22.33 -5.37 -9.50
N GLU A 113 -22.61 -5.28 -8.20
CA GLU A 113 -23.53 -4.28 -7.63
C GLU A 113 -22.83 -2.95 -7.23
N ILE A 114 -21.49 -2.92 -7.24
CA ILE A 114 -20.67 -1.73 -6.93
C ILE A 114 -20.33 -0.93 -8.21
N GLU A 115 -20.33 -1.59 -9.37
CA GLU A 115 -20.12 -0.99 -10.70
C GLU A 115 -21.27 -0.07 -11.12
#